data_AF-A0A7L2RBW6-F1
#
_entry.id   AF-A0A7L2RBW6-F1
#
_cell.length_a   1.000
_cell.length_b   1.000
_cell.length_c   1.000
_cell.angle_alpha   90.00
_cell.angle_beta   90.00
_cell.angle_gamma   90.00
#
_symmetry.space_group_name_H-M   'P 1'
#
loop_
_entity.id
_entity.type
_entity.pdbx_description
1 polymer ?
#
loop_
_entity_poly.entity_id
_entity_poly.type
_entity_poly.pdbx_seq_one_letter_code
_entity_poly.pdbx_strand_id
1 'polypeptide(L)'
;MGQRFHLVIDPHGWCCMGLIIFVWLYNTVFIPKVILFPHYEEGNISVVAVLCYFFCSLFCVGSLLRVSVADPGKLPENPKIPITGTLKREYWELCNKCNMMRPKRSHHCSRCGHCVRRMDHHCPWINNCVGEDNHWLFLQLCFYTQILSSYTLILDFCHYYYFLPLKKDNW
;
A
#
# COMPACT_ATOMS: atom_id res chain seq x y z
N MET A 1 -21.97 -2.62 2.18
CA MET A 1 -21.10 -2.35 1.01
C MET A 1 -20.22 -3.56 0.80
N GLY A 2 -20.53 -4.42 -0.18
CA GLY A 2 -19.69 -5.59 -0.49
C GLY A 2 -18.36 -5.12 -1.08
N GLN A 3 -17.25 -5.67 -0.60
CA GLN A 3 -15.93 -5.44 -1.20
C GLN A 3 -15.97 -5.96 -2.63
N ARG A 4 -15.92 -5.05 -3.61
CA ARG A 4 -15.75 -5.41 -5.01
C ARG A 4 -14.24 -5.53 -5.24
N PHE A 5 -13.78 -6.75 -5.51
CA PHE A 5 -12.40 -6.99 -5.92
C PHE A 5 -12.15 -6.23 -7.23
N HIS A 6 -11.12 -5.39 -7.24
CA HIS A 6 -10.68 -4.60 -8.38
C HIS A 6 -9.22 -4.93 -8.68
N LEU A 7 -8.95 -5.46 -9.88
CA LEU A 7 -7.60 -5.76 -10.33
C LEU A 7 -7.35 -5.08 -11.67
N VAL A 8 -6.17 -4.48 -11.79
CA VAL A 8 -5.72 -3.78 -12.99
C VAL A 8 -4.62 -4.59 -13.66
N ILE A 9 -4.69 -4.68 -14.99
CA ILE A 9 -3.65 -5.33 -15.80
C ILE A 9 -2.69 -4.23 -16.28
N ASP A 10 -1.73 -3.86 -15.41
CA ASP A 10 -0.65 -2.93 -15.74
C ASP A 10 0.70 -3.65 -15.53
N PRO A 11 1.40 -4.09 -16.59
CA PRO A 11 2.66 -4.82 -16.47
C PRO A 11 3.72 -4.09 -15.63
N HIS A 12 3.74 -2.76 -15.72
CA HIS A 12 4.63 -1.93 -14.91
C HIS A 12 4.26 -2.00 -13.42
N GLY A 13 2.95 -1.94 -13.11
CA GLY A 13 2.45 -2.11 -11.74
C GLY A 13 2.79 -3.49 -11.17
N TRP A 14 2.65 -4.56 -11.95
CA TRP A 14 3.06 -5.91 -11.53
C TRP A 14 4.56 -6.02 -11.25
N CYS A 15 5.41 -5.39 -12.07
CA CYS A 15 6.86 -5.32 -11.82
C CYS A 15 7.17 -4.61 -10.49
N CYS A 16 6.57 -3.43 -10.26
CA CYS A 16 6.73 -2.67 -9.02
C CYS A 16 6.25 -3.45 -7.78
N MET A 17 5.08 -4.09 -7.86
CA MET A 17 4.56 -4.96 -6.80
C MET A 17 5.49 -6.14 -6.51
N GLY A 18 6.00 -6.79 -7.56
CA GLY A 18 6.98 -7.88 -7.42
C GLY A 18 8.24 -7.44 -6.70
N LEU A 19 8.77 -6.26 -7.04
CA LEU A 19 9.95 -5.69 -6.37
C LEU A 19 9.68 -5.40 -4.89
N ILE A 20 8.53 -4.81 -4.53
CA ILE A 20 8.15 -4.58 -3.13
C ILE A 20 8.05 -5.89 -2.36
N ILE A 21 7.38 -6.89 -2.93
CA ILE A 21 7.21 -8.20 -2.28
C ILE A 21 8.57 -8.87 -2.09
N PHE A 22 9.45 -8.80 -3.09
CA PHE A 22 10.81 -9.33 -2.99
C PHE A 22 11.61 -8.66 -1.87
N VAL A 23 11.67 -7.32 -1.85
CA VAL A 23 12.37 -6.55 -0.81
C VAL A 23 11.80 -6.86 0.57
N TRP A 24 10.47 -6.97 0.68
CA TRP A 24 9.81 -7.28 1.94
C TRP A 24 10.11 -8.69 2.44
N LEU A 25 10.03 -9.71 1.57
CA LEU A 25 10.37 -11.10 1.89
C LEU A 25 11.84 -11.23 2.30
N TYR A 26 12.73 -10.57 1.54
CA TYR A 26 14.15 -10.51 1.87
C TYR A 26 14.36 -9.97 3.28
N ASN A 27 13.79 -8.80 3.61
CA ASN A 27 13.95 -8.21 4.94
C ASN A 27 13.30 -9.03 6.06
N THR A 28 12.16 -9.67 5.79
CA THR A 28 11.44 -10.54 6.75
C THR A 28 12.24 -11.79 7.12
N VAL A 29 13.23 -12.19 6.29
CA VAL A 29 14.14 -13.29 6.61
C VAL A 29 15.50 -12.78 7.10
N PHE A 30 16.05 -11.77 6.44
CA PHE A 30 17.38 -11.24 6.69
C PHE A 30 17.49 -10.56 8.07
N ILE A 31 16.58 -9.64 8.40
CA ILE A 31 16.62 -8.90 9.66
C ILE A 31 16.46 -9.82 10.86
N PRO A 32 15.52 -10.80 10.88
CA PRO A 32 15.46 -11.74 11.98
C PRO A 32 16.70 -12.61 12.11
N LYS A 33 17.27 -13.08 11.00
CA LYS A 33 18.44 -13.97 11.02
C LYS A 33 19.71 -13.25 11.50
N VAL A 34 19.95 -12.02 11.04
CA VAL A 34 21.20 -11.30 11.31
C VAL A 34 21.13 -10.49 12.61
N ILE A 35 19.95 -9.94 12.94
CA ILE A 35 19.82 -9.00 14.05
C ILE A 35 18.94 -9.58 15.14
N LEU A 36 17.65 -9.89 14.87
CA LEU A 36 16.72 -10.19 15.97
C LEU A 36 17.07 -11.48 16.72
N PHE A 37 17.22 -12.62 16.04
CA PHE A 37 17.45 -13.89 16.73
C PHE A 37 18.78 -13.94 17.49
N PRO A 38 19.93 -13.51 16.92
CA PRO A 38 21.18 -13.49 17.67
C PRO A 38 21.11 -12.60 18.92
N HIS A 39 20.55 -11.39 18.80
CA HIS A 39 20.41 -10.50 19.96
C HIS A 39 19.36 -10.99 20.95
N TYR A 40 18.36 -11.76 20.53
CA TYR A 40 17.40 -12.41 21.42
C TYR A 40 18.06 -13.54 22.22
N GLU A 41 18.85 -14.40 21.55
CA GLU A 41 19.58 -15.50 22.19
C GLU A 41 20.59 -15.01 23.23
N GLU A 42 21.23 -13.87 22.98
CA GLU A 42 22.16 -13.25 23.93
C GLU A 42 21.47 -12.38 25.00
N GLY A 43 20.13 -12.26 24.96
CA GLY A 43 19.35 -11.50 25.94
C GLY A 43 19.40 -9.97 25.77
N ASN A 44 19.93 -9.47 24.65
CA ASN A 44 19.99 -8.04 24.33
C ASN A 44 18.63 -7.47 23.91
N ILE A 45 17.73 -8.30 23.35
CA ILE A 45 16.36 -7.91 23.02
C ILE A 45 15.33 -8.90 23.59
N SER A 46 14.12 -8.41 23.86
CA SER A 46 13.02 -9.24 24.36
C SER A 46 12.32 -10.00 23.24
N VAL A 47 11.69 -11.14 23.57
CA VAL A 47 10.82 -11.88 22.63
C VAL A 47 9.67 -11.00 22.11
N VAL A 48 9.19 -10.06 22.93
CA VAL A 48 8.14 -9.11 22.55
C VAL A 48 8.60 -8.24 21.37
N ALA A 49 9.84 -7.76 21.37
CA ALA A 49 10.39 -7.00 20.25
C ALA A 49 10.42 -7.83 18.95
N VAL A 50 10.78 -9.11 19.04
CA VAL A 50 10.78 -10.04 17.89
C VAL A 50 9.36 -10.22 17.35
N LEU A 51 8.39 -10.49 18.23
CA LEU A 51 6.98 -10.65 17.85
C LEU A 51 6.42 -9.37 17.23
N CYS A 52 6.72 -8.20 17.81
CA CYS A 52 6.30 -6.90 17.28
C CYS A 52 6.78 -6.68 15.84
N TYR A 53 8.01 -7.07 15.51
CA TYR A 53 8.53 -6.98 14.14
C TYR A 53 7.68 -7.82 13.17
N PHE A 54 7.41 -9.08 13.50
CA PHE A 54 6.59 -9.96 12.65
C PHE A 54 5.14 -9.48 12.53
N PHE A 55 4.54 -8.96 13.61
CA PHE A 55 3.20 -8.37 13.55
C PHE A 55 3.15 -7.11 12.67
N CYS A 56 4.14 -6.21 12.78
CA CYS A 56 4.25 -5.03 11.91
C CYS A 56 4.41 -5.44 10.44
N SER A 57 5.24 -6.46 10.20
CA SER A 57 5.45 -7.05 8.87
C SER A 57 4.16 -7.64 8.28
N LEU A 58 3.39 -8.39 9.09
CA LEU A 58 2.09 -8.93 8.70
C LEU A 58 1.08 -7.82 8.38
N PHE A 59 1.02 -6.76 9.19
CA PHE A 59 0.11 -5.63 8.93
C PHE A 59 0.46 -4.86 7.65
N CYS A 60 1.75 -4.76 7.29
CA CYS A 60 2.17 -4.19 6.01
C CYS A 60 1.67 -5.02 4.82
N VAL A 61 1.76 -6.35 4.87
CA VAL A 61 1.23 -7.21 3.80
C VAL A 61 -0.28 -7.14 3.73
N GLY A 62 -0.94 -7.21 4.88
CA GLY A 62 -2.40 -7.09 4.95
C GLY A 62 -2.90 -5.77 4.36
N SER A 63 -2.24 -4.65 4.67
CA SER A 63 -2.62 -3.34 4.11
C SER A 63 -2.32 -3.24 2.61
N LEU A 64 -1.17 -3.75 2.16
CA LEU A 64 -0.81 -3.78 0.73
C LEU A 64 -1.84 -4.57 -0.08
N LEU A 65 -2.19 -5.77 0.36
CA LEU A 65 -3.19 -6.60 -0.32
C LEU A 65 -4.55 -5.89 -0.36
N ARG A 66 -4.98 -5.31 0.77
CA ARG A 66 -6.28 -4.63 0.86
C ARG A 66 -6.39 -3.44 -0.09
N VAL A 67 -5.38 -2.56 -0.16
CA VAL A 67 -5.43 -1.40 -1.06
C VAL A 67 -5.27 -1.82 -2.52
N SER A 68 -4.49 -2.86 -2.81
CA SER A 68 -4.26 -3.36 -4.18
C SER A 68 -5.52 -3.94 -4.80
N VAL A 69 -6.38 -4.60 -4.01
CA VAL A 69 -7.63 -5.23 -4.50
C VAL A 69 -8.89 -4.40 -4.30
N ALA A 70 -8.80 -3.26 -3.60
CA ALA A 70 -9.96 -2.41 -3.33
C ALA A 70 -10.40 -1.63 -4.58
N ASP A 71 -11.71 -1.49 -4.77
CA ASP A 71 -12.25 -0.55 -5.76
C ASP A 71 -11.81 0.88 -5.42
N PRO A 72 -11.12 1.60 -6.32
CA PRO A 72 -10.70 2.98 -6.07
C PRO A 72 -11.85 3.99 -6.12
N GLY A 73 -13.07 3.54 -6.46
CA GLY A 73 -14.22 4.37 -6.74
C GLY A 73 -14.42 4.54 -8.24
N LYS A 74 -14.35 3.43 -8.99
CA LYS A 74 -14.66 3.38 -10.43
C LYS A 74 -16.07 3.92 -10.68
N LEU A 75 -16.20 4.86 -11.62
CA LEU A 75 -17.49 5.37 -12.05
C LEU A 75 -18.24 4.32 -12.90
N PRO A 76 -19.58 4.20 -12.74
CA PRO A 76 -20.39 3.34 -13.60
C PRO A 76 -20.46 3.91 -15.03
N GLU A 77 -20.57 3.04 -16.04
CA GLU A 77 -20.61 3.43 -17.46
C GLU A 77 -21.77 4.39 -17.79
N ASN A 78 -22.91 4.22 -17.11
CA ASN A 78 -24.09 5.08 -17.26
C ASN A 78 -24.42 5.78 -15.93
N PRO A 79 -23.72 6.86 -15.58
CA PRO A 79 -23.97 7.58 -14.34
C PRO A 79 -25.32 8.26 -14.41
N LYS A 80 -26.13 8.10 -13.36
CA LYS A 80 -27.38 8.84 -13.21
C LYS A 80 -27.03 10.30 -12.93
N ILE A 81 -27.16 11.15 -13.95
CA ILE A 81 -26.98 12.59 -13.81
C ILE A 81 -28.26 13.12 -13.15
N PRO A 82 -28.20 13.76 -11.97
CA PRO A 82 -29.37 14.43 -11.42
C PRO A 82 -29.74 15.62 -12.32
N ILE A 83 -30.88 15.51 -13.01
CA ILE A 83 -31.36 16.52 -13.98
C ILE A 83 -32.15 17.65 -13.27
N THR A 84 -32.64 17.42 -12.06
CA THR A 84 -33.51 18.36 -11.32
C THR A 84 -32.85 18.90 -10.05
N GLY A 85 -32.68 20.22 -10.00
CA GLY A 85 -32.13 20.99 -8.88
C GLY A 85 -31.06 21.99 -9.34
N THR A 86 -30.74 22.98 -8.50
CA THR A 86 -29.66 23.97 -8.70
C THR A 86 -28.25 23.38 -8.83
N LEU A 87 -28.09 22.05 -8.81
CA LEU A 87 -26.88 21.30 -9.16
C LEU A 87 -26.69 21.29 -10.68
N LYS A 88 -26.35 22.48 -11.19
CA LYS A 88 -26.08 22.76 -12.60
C LYS A 88 -25.11 21.76 -13.23
N ARG A 89 -25.19 21.65 -14.56
CA ARG A 89 -24.13 21.19 -15.49
C ARG A 89 -22.70 21.59 -15.06
N GLU A 90 -22.55 22.69 -14.32
CA GLU A 90 -21.29 23.16 -13.75
C GLU A 90 -20.54 22.14 -12.87
N TYR A 91 -21.17 21.07 -12.36
CA TYR A 91 -20.50 20.04 -11.55
C TYR A 91 -20.10 18.78 -12.32
N TRP A 92 -20.40 18.70 -13.61
CA TRP A 92 -20.13 17.55 -14.45
C TRP A 92 -19.35 17.95 -15.69
N GLU A 93 -18.44 17.09 -16.14
CA GLU A 93 -17.64 17.30 -17.34
C GLU A 93 -17.61 16.03 -18.20
N LEU A 94 -17.42 16.17 -19.51
CA LEU A 94 -17.33 15.05 -20.42
C LEU A 94 -15.94 14.41 -20.34
N CYS A 95 -15.88 13.09 -20.14
CA CYS A 95 -14.68 12.32 -20.41
C CYS A 95 -14.69 11.82 -21.85
N ASN A 96 -13.83 12.38 -22.71
CA ASN A 96 -13.75 11.97 -24.12
C ASN A 96 -13.32 10.50 -24.30
N LYS A 97 -12.50 9.96 -23.39
CA LYS A 97 -12.00 8.57 -23.48
C LYS A 97 -13.07 7.52 -23.12
N CYS A 98 -13.92 7.83 -22.15
CA CYS A 98 -15.02 6.95 -21.74
C CYS A 98 -16.35 7.30 -22.42
N ASN A 99 -16.41 8.42 -23.16
CA ASN A 99 -17.62 8.99 -23.75
C ASN A 99 -18.80 9.11 -22.76
N MET A 100 -18.52 9.58 -21.54
CA MET A 100 -19.49 9.69 -20.46
C MET A 100 -19.31 10.99 -19.66
N MET A 101 -20.38 11.50 -19.08
CA MET A 101 -20.30 12.60 -18.12
C MET A 101 -19.76 12.08 -16.78
N ARG A 102 -18.77 12.76 -16.20
CA ARG A 102 -18.22 12.45 -14.88
C ARG A 102 -18.35 13.66 -13.95
N PRO A 103 -18.47 13.45 -12.63
CA PRO A 103 -18.41 14.56 -11.68
C PRO A 103 -17.04 15.25 -11.74
N LYS A 104 -17.00 16.57 -11.50
CA LYS A 104 -15.76 17.31 -11.27
C LYS A 104 -14.92 16.62 -10.19
N ARG A 105 -13.59 16.70 -10.33
CA ARG A 105 -12.57 15.97 -9.53
C ARG A 105 -12.48 14.47 -9.83
N SER A 106 -13.28 13.92 -10.74
CA SER A 106 -13.05 12.56 -11.25
C SER A 106 -12.09 12.63 -12.44
N HIS A 107 -11.17 11.68 -12.55
CA HIS A 107 -10.20 11.64 -13.64
C HIS A 107 -10.20 10.27 -14.32
N HIS A 108 -9.89 10.26 -15.61
CA HIS A 108 -9.71 9.02 -16.36
C HIS A 108 -8.27 8.55 -16.19
N CYS A 109 -8.10 7.35 -15.65
CA CYS A 109 -6.80 6.70 -15.59
C CYS A 109 -6.57 5.91 -16.88
N SER A 110 -5.57 6.29 -17.68
CA SER A 110 -5.22 5.56 -18.91
C SER A 110 -4.66 4.17 -18.65
N ARG A 111 -4.09 3.93 -17.45
CA ARG A 111 -3.60 2.60 -17.04
C ARG A 111 -4.75 1.66 -16.71
N CYS A 112 -5.76 2.15 -15.98
CA CYS A 112 -6.91 1.33 -15.59
C CYS A 112 -8.02 1.28 -16.65
N GLY A 113 -8.04 2.21 -17.60
CA GLY A 113 -9.04 2.27 -18.66
C GLY A 113 -10.43 2.76 -18.21
N HIS A 114 -10.53 3.41 -17.04
CA HIS A 114 -11.80 3.90 -16.51
C HIS A 114 -11.64 5.20 -15.73
N CYS A 115 -12.77 5.88 -15.46
CA CYS A 115 -12.80 7.07 -14.61
C CYS A 115 -12.94 6.70 -13.14
N VAL A 116 -12.14 7.34 -12.28
CA VAL A 116 -12.13 7.15 -10.83
C VAL A 116 -12.64 8.42 -10.14
N ARG A 117 -13.55 8.26 -9.17
CA ARG A 117 -14.09 9.35 -8.34
C ARG A 117 -13.02 9.90 -7.42
N ARG A 118 -12.90 11.24 -7.39
CA ARG A 118 -11.87 11.95 -6.60
C ARG A 118 -10.49 11.28 -6.73
N MET A 119 -10.14 10.92 -7.97
CA MET A 119 -8.88 10.25 -8.26
C MET A 119 -7.74 11.13 -7.77
N ASP A 120 -6.86 10.53 -6.98
CA ASP A 120 -5.60 11.15 -6.57
C ASP A 120 -4.53 10.80 -7.60
N HIS A 121 -4.15 9.52 -7.71
CA HIS A 121 -3.17 9.04 -8.68
C HIS A 121 -3.32 7.56 -9.01
N HIS A 122 -2.64 7.11 -10.08
CA HIS A 122 -2.39 5.68 -10.32
C HIS A 122 -1.07 5.30 -9.68
N CYS A 123 -1.10 4.36 -8.75
CA CYS A 123 0.09 3.97 -8.00
C CYS A 123 0.58 2.60 -8.49
N PRO A 124 1.77 2.54 -9.13
CA PRO A 124 2.30 1.27 -9.62
C PRO A 124 2.67 0.33 -8.46
N TRP A 125 2.98 0.87 -7.28
CA TRP A 125 3.37 0.12 -6.08
C TRP A 125 2.25 -0.65 -5.40
N ILE A 126 0.99 -0.38 -5.77
CA ILE A 126 -0.18 -1.15 -5.35
C ILE A 126 -0.92 -1.74 -6.56
N ASN A 127 -0.38 -1.55 -7.77
CA ASN A 127 -0.98 -1.87 -9.05
C ASN A 127 -2.47 -1.46 -9.15
N ASN A 128 -2.81 -0.27 -8.67
CA ASN A 128 -4.18 0.22 -8.58
C ASN A 128 -4.22 1.76 -8.52
N CYS A 129 -5.38 2.34 -8.82
CA CYS A 129 -5.63 3.75 -8.53
C CYS A 129 -5.83 3.98 -7.04
N VAL A 130 -5.51 5.19 -6.59
CA VAL A 130 -5.93 5.75 -5.31
C VAL A 130 -7.04 6.76 -5.61
N GLY A 131 -8.22 6.54 -5.03
CA GLY A 131 -9.39 7.38 -5.21
C GLY A 131 -10.30 7.36 -3.99
N GLU A 132 -11.52 7.88 -4.14
CA GLU A 132 -12.44 8.12 -3.02
C GLU A 132 -12.63 6.92 -2.09
N ASP A 133 -12.78 5.71 -2.64
CA ASP A 133 -13.21 4.54 -1.88
C ASP A 133 -12.03 3.77 -1.23
N ASN A 134 -10.79 3.99 -1.67
CA ASN A 134 -9.59 3.32 -1.15
C ASN A 134 -8.50 4.26 -0.63
N HIS A 135 -8.70 5.58 -0.64
CA HIS A 135 -7.72 6.56 -0.16
C HIS A 135 -7.23 6.24 1.27
N TRP A 136 -8.16 5.91 2.17
CA TRP A 136 -7.83 5.58 3.55
C TRP A 136 -7.01 4.28 3.68
N LEU A 137 -7.21 3.31 2.77
CA LEU A 137 -6.42 2.07 2.72
C LEU A 137 -4.99 2.37 2.26
N PHE A 138 -4.82 3.30 1.32
CA PHE A 138 -3.51 3.78 0.90
C PHE A 138 -2.77 4.46 2.06
N LEU A 139 -3.44 5.33 2.81
CA LEU A 139 -2.85 5.93 4.01
C LEU A 139 -2.50 4.89 5.09
N GLN A 140 -3.34 3.87 5.26
CA GLN A 140 -3.06 2.75 6.16
C GLN A 140 -1.80 1.96 5.74
N LEU A 141 -1.61 1.72 4.44
CA LEU A 141 -0.38 1.11 3.91
C LEU A 141 0.84 1.98 4.23
N CYS A 142 0.79 3.28 3.94
CA CYS A 142 1.89 4.21 4.21
C CYS A 142 2.25 4.23 5.71
N PHE A 143 1.24 4.25 6.58
CA PHE A 143 1.44 4.26 8.03
C PHE A 143 2.18 3.02 8.54
N TYR A 144 1.71 1.81 8.18
CA TYR A 144 2.39 0.59 8.62
C TYR A 144 3.78 0.43 8.01
N THR A 145 3.95 0.83 6.74
CA THR A 145 5.26 0.83 6.08
C THR A 145 6.23 1.73 6.83
N GLN A 146 5.80 2.94 7.20
CA GLN A 146 6.61 3.87 7.99
C GLN A 146 7.01 3.27 9.34
N ILE A 147 6.08 2.63 10.06
CA ILE A 147 6.38 1.97 11.33
C ILE A 147 7.44 0.88 11.14
N LEU A 148 7.25 -0.03 10.17
CA LEU A 148 8.19 -1.14 9.94
C LEU A 148 9.57 -0.65 9.50
N SER A 149 9.61 0.36 8.62
CA SER A 149 10.88 0.97 8.16
C SER A 149 11.60 1.67 9.31
N SER A 150 10.89 2.46 10.12
CA SER A 150 11.49 3.11 11.30
C SER A 150 11.95 2.09 12.34
N TYR A 151 11.18 1.03 12.58
CA TYR A 151 11.59 -0.07 13.47
C TYR A 151 12.89 -0.70 12.99
N THR A 152 12.97 -1.06 11.70
CA THR A 152 14.15 -1.69 11.10
C THR A 152 15.37 -0.77 11.20
N LEU A 153 15.20 0.52 10.87
CA LEU A 153 16.27 1.51 10.99
C LEU A 153 16.82 1.64 12.42
N ILE A 154 15.93 1.62 13.43
CA ILE A 154 16.33 1.68 14.84
C ILE A 154 17.08 0.39 15.24
N LEU A 155 16.62 -0.78 14.78
CA LEU A 155 17.33 -2.04 15.02
C LEU A 155 18.73 -2.02 14.41
N ASP A 156 18.87 -1.58 13.16
CA ASP A 156 20.16 -1.51 12.46
C ASP A 156 21.12 -0.54 13.18
N PHE A 157 20.59 0.61 13.62
CA PHE A 157 21.37 1.57 14.41
C PHE A 157 21.83 0.96 15.74
N CYS A 158 20.93 0.31 16.48
CA CYS A 158 21.28 -0.35 17.73
C CYS A 158 22.28 -1.49 17.54
N HIS A 159 22.12 -2.29 16.49
CA HIS A 159 23.04 -3.35 16.11
C HIS A 159 24.45 -2.83 15.87
N TYR A 160 24.58 -1.71 15.16
CA TYR A 160 25.89 -1.16 14.83
C TYR A 160 26.55 -0.40 16.00
N TYR A 161 25.77 0.36 16.79
CA TYR A 161 26.33 1.29 17.78
C TYR A 161 26.20 0.88 19.25
N TYR A 162 25.19 0.08 19.60
CA TYR A 162 24.86 -0.17 21.02
C TYR A 162 25.02 -1.63 21.44
N PHE A 163 24.66 -2.57 20.58
CA PHE A 163 24.78 -3.98 20.94
C PHE A 163 26.24 -4.39 20.93
N LEU A 164 26.62 -5.15 21.96
CA LEU A 164 27.94 -5.76 22.02
C LEU A 164 28.12 -6.70 20.82
N PRO A 165 29.35 -6.88 20.33
CA PRO A 165 29.65 -7.89 19.33
C PRO A 165 29.12 -9.25 19.79
N LEU A 166 28.37 -9.91 18.90
CA LEU A 166 27.84 -11.24 19.15
C LEU A 166 28.99 -12.18 19.48
N LYS A 167 28.84 -12.96 20.56
CA LYS A 167 29.92 -13.78 21.13
C LYS A 167 30.01 -15.17 20.51
N LYS A 168 28.95 -15.62 19.81
CA LYS A 168 28.92 -16.95 19.17
C LYS A 168 29.43 -16.88 17.73
N ASP A 169 30.66 -17.37 17.54
CA ASP A 169 31.21 -17.75 16.24
C ASP A 169 30.61 -19.10 15.78
N ASN A 170 29.32 -19.15 15.49
CA ASN A 170 28.73 -20.30 14.83
C ASN A 170 28.30 -19.89 13.41
N TRP A 171 29.29 -19.74 12.55
CA TRP A 171 29.11 -19.64 11.10
C TRP A 171 28.81 -21.03 10.52
#